data_AF-A0A075TW38-F1
#
_entry.id   AF-A0A075TW38-F1
#
_cell.length_a   1.000
_cell.length_b   1.000
_cell.length_c   1.000
_cell.angle_alpha   90.00
_cell.angle_beta   90.00
_cell.angle_gamma   90.00
#
_symmetry.space_group_name_H-M   'P 1'
#
loop_
_entity.id
_entity.type
_entity.pdbx_description
1 polymer ?
#
loop_
_entity_poly.entity_id
_entity_poly.type
_entity_poly.pdbx_seq_one_letter_code
_entity_poly.pdbx_strand_id
1 'polypeptide(L)'
;MSLENPLIHNDDLTQLLSHRNIACEQRQELETAIQSFTQYPPIIFVGRVMDSCVYRIGVNEVSHHTMLKFDTTELRDRFAQHFEKLCTGNGLSLQQSF
;
A
#
# COMPACT_ATOMS: atom_id res chain seq x y z
N MET A 1 -18.19 5.25 18.09
CA MET A 1 -18.53 4.73 16.75
C MET A 1 -17.21 4.48 16.06
N SER A 2 -16.77 3.23 16.00
CA SER A 2 -15.53 2.87 15.30
C SER A 2 -15.81 2.94 13.82
N LEU A 3 -15.20 3.91 13.12
CA LEU A 3 -15.23 3.97 11.67
C LEU A 3 -14.33 2.83 11.17
N GLU A 4 -14.94 1.71 10.81
CA GLU A 4 -14.26 0.59 10.17
C GLU A 4 -13.64 1.08 8.86
N ASN A 5 -12.32 0.90 8.69
CA ASN A 5 -11.64 1.35 7.49
C ASN A 5 -11.96 0.37 6.35
N PRO A 6 -12.66 0.80 5.27
CA PRO A 6 -13.15 -0.09 4.22
C PRO A 6 -12.03 -0.88 3.51
N LEU A 7 -10.78 -0.42 3.61
CA LEU A 7 -9.62 -1.12 3.05
C LEU A 7 -9.24 -2.40 3.80
N ILE A 8 -9.46 -2.47 5.11
CA ILE A 8 -9.08 -3.64 5.92
C ILE A 8 -10.02 -4.80 5.66
N HIS A 9 -11.29 -4.49 5.39
CA HIS A 9 -12.32 -5.47 5.04
C HIS A 9 -12.33 -5.79 3.54
N ASN A 10 -11.45 -5.18 2.76
CA ASN A 10 -11.33 -5.49 1.35
C ASN A 10 -10.49 -6.76 1.18
N ASP A 11 -11.17 -7.89 0.98
CA ASP A 11 -10.54 -9.19 0.71
C ASP A 11 -9.48 -9.12 -0.40
N ASP A 12 -9.65 -8.24 -1.40
CA ASP A 12 -8.66 -8.05 -2.47
C ASP A 12 -7.35 -7.45 -1.95
N LEU A 13 -7.39 -6.55 -0.94
CA LEU A 13 -6.19 -5.96 -0.34
C LEU A 13 -5.48 -7.02 0.50
N THR A 14 -6.20 -7.75 1.34
CA THR A 14 -5.64 -8.84 2.15
C THR A 14 -5.05 -9.93 1.26
N GLN A 15 -5.69 -10.27 0.14
CA GLN A 15 -5.18 -11.23 -0.84
C GLN A 15 -3.94 -10.71 -1.57
N LEU A 16 -3.94 -9.44 -1.97
CA LEU A 16 -2.79 -8.78 -2.62
C LEU A 16 -1.57 -8.73 -1.68
N LEU A 17 -1.79 -8.47 -0.39
CA LEU A 17 -0.75 -8.42 0.62
C LEU A 17 -0.32 -9.81 1.11
N SER A 18 -1.17 -10.82 0.97
CA SER A 18 -0.84 -12.23 1.25
C SER A 18 -0.07 -12.91 0.12
N HIS A 19 0.19 -12.20 -0.98
CA HIS A 19 0.99 -12.73 -2.08
C HIS A 19 2.43 -13.00 -1.59
N ARG A 20 3.01 -14.16 -1.95
CA ARG A 20 4.28 -14.71 -1.43
C ARG A 20 5.53 -13.83 -1.60
N ASN A 21 5.39 -12.65 -2.18
CA ASN A 21 6.48 -11.76 -2.57
C ASN A 21 6.61 -10.55 -1.63
N ILE A 22 5.85 -10.50 -0.53
CA ILE A 22 5.92 -9.43 0.48
C ILE A 22 6.25 -10.08 1.82
N ALA A 23 7.23 -9.53 2.54
CA ALA A 23 7.59 -10.06 3.86
C ALA A 23 6.46 -9.82 4.86
N CYS A 24 6.27 -10.76 5.79
CA CYS A 24 5.18 -10.69 6.78
C CYS A 24 5.25 -9.40 7.63
N GLU A 25 6.47 -8.94 7.95
CA GLU A 25 6.71 -7.69 8.68
C GLU A 25 6.24 -6.46 7.89
N GLN A 26 6.57 -6.39 6.60
CA GLN A 26 6.14 -5.30 5.70
C GLN A 26 4.62 -5.25 5.55
N ARG A 27 3.97 -6.42 5.50
CA ARG A 27 2.52 -6.51 5.48
C ARG A 27 1.93 -5.96 6.78
N GLN A 28 2.45 -6.38 7.92
CA GLN A 28 1.93 -5.97 9.22
C GLN A 28 2.11 -4.46 9.46
N GLU A 29 3.23 -3.88 9.02
CA GLU A 29 3.44 -2.43 9.05
C GLU A 29 2.41 -1.69 8.19
N LEU A 30 2.17 -2.15 6.96
CA LEU A 30 1.23 -1.51 6.06
C LEU A 30 -0.22 -1.66 6.55
N GLU A 31 -0.60 -2.84 7.04
CA GLU A 31 -1.89 -3.07 7.66
C GLU A 31 -2.06 -2.11 8.83
N THR A 32 -1.13 -2.10 9.79
CA THR A 32 -1.16 -1.22 10.97
C THR A 32 -1.26 0.26 10.58
N ALA A 33 -0.50 0.69 9.58
CA ALA A 33 -0.61 2.04 9.04
C ALA A 33 -2.05 2.30 8.60
N ILE A 34 -2.61 1.48 7.70
CA ILE A 34 -3.99 1.60 7.23
C ILE A 34 -5.00 1.58 8.40
N GLN A 35 -4.82 0.72 9.42
CA GLN A 35 -5.74 0.61 10.56
C GLN A 35 -5.70 1.81 11.51
N SER A 36 -4.56 2.50 11.59
CA SER A 36 -4.39 3.63 12.51
C SER A 36 -5.25 4.84 12.15
N PHE A 37 -5.85 4.88 10.95
CA PHE A 37 -6.62 6.02 10.48
C PHE A 37 -8.11 5.91 10.81
N THR A 38 -8.61 6.92 11.52
CA THR A 38 -9.98 6.99 12.04
C THR A 38 -10.79 8.16 11.48
N GLN A 39 -10.18 9.04 10.68
CA GLN A 39 -10.84 10.24 10.14
C GLN A 39 -10.38 10.50 8.69
N TYR A 40 -11.35 10.56 7.76
CA TYR A 40 -11.19 10.86 6.33
C TYR A 40 -10.48 9.78 5.48
N PRO A 41 -10.76 9.71 4.16
CA PRO A 41 -10.02 8.81 3.27
C PRO A 41 -8.53 9.16 3.30
N PRO A 42 -7.64 8.24 3.70
CA PRO A 42 -6.22 8.54 3.81
C PRO A 42 -5.60 8.87 2.45
N ILE A 43 -4.60 9.74 2.45
CA ILE A 43 -3.76 9.99 1.28
C ILE A 43 -2.69 8.91 1.24
N ILE A 44 -2.70 8.08 0.20
CA ILE A 44 -1.69 7.07 -0.03
C ILE A 44 -0.59 7.66 -0.90
N PHE A 45 0.61 7.76 -0.36
CA PHE A 45 1.80 8.14 -1.11
C PHE A 45 2.43 6.89 -1.68
N VAL A 46 2.65 6.85 -2.98
CA VAL A 46 3.27 5.72 -3.66
C VAL A 46 4.47 6.16 -4.48
N GLY A 47 5.43 5.26 -4.66
CA GLY A 47 6.55 5.55 -5.53
C GLY A 47 7.35 4.31 -5.93
N ARG A 48 7.75 4.31 -7.20
CA ARG A 48 8.61 3.28 -7.79
C ARG A 48 10.04 3.82 -7.76
N VAL A 49 10.96 3.10 -7.13
CA VAL A 49 12.36 3.46 -7.20
C VAL A 49 12.89 3.05 -8.57
N MET A 50 13.37 4.01 -9.36
CA MET A 50 13.96 3.78 -10.69
C MET A 50 15.08 2.74 -10.61
N ASP A 51 15.14 1.87 -11.62
CA ASP A 51 16.13 0.77 -11.74
C ASP A 51 16.22 -0.16 -10.51
N SER A 52 15.15 -0.25 -9.72
CA SER A 52 15.12 -1.05 -8.49
C SER A 52 13.82 -1.84 -8.37
N CYS A 53 13.88 -3.02 -7.78
CA CYS A 53 12.69 -3.83 -7.47
C CYS A 53 11.94 -3.32 -6.23
N VAL A 54 12.02 -2.01 -5.95
CA VAL A 54 11.48 -1.40 -4.73
C VAL A 54 10.27 -0.54 -5.04
N TYR A 55 9.23 -0.72 -4.23
CA TYR A 55 8.03 0.11 -4.20
C TYR A 55 7.85 0.68 -2.79
N ARG A 56 7.60 1.98 -2.68
CA ARG A 56 7.37 2.67 -1.41
C ARG A 56 5.90 3.00 -1.27
N ILE A 57 5.38 2.78 -0.07
CA ILE A 57 4.01 3.14 0.30
C ILE A 57 4.08 3.93 1.61
N GLY A 58 3.76 5.21 1.54
CA GLY A 58 3.48 6.05 2.70
C GLY A 58 1.98 6.25 2.86
N VAL A 59 1.53 6.46 4.09
CA VAL A 59 0.12 6.79 4.34
C VAL A 59 0.05 8.07 5.16
N ASN A 60 -0.62 9.08 4.61
CA ASN A 60 -0.73 10.47 5.09
C ASN A 60 0.58 11.26 5.23
N GLU A 61 1.72 10.58 5.36
CA GLU A 61 3.05 11.18 5.38
C GLU A 61 4.01 10.46 4.44
N VAL A 62 4.82 11.22 3.70
CA VAL A 62 5.90 10.68 2.85
C VAL A 62 7.09 10.21 3.70
N SER A 63 7.29 10.82 4.87
CA SER A 63 8.38 10.52 5.82
C SER A 63 8.27 9.13 6.43
N HIS A 64 7.06 8.65 6.72
CA HIS A 64 6.81 7.30 7.22
C HIS A 64 6.28 6.42 6.09
N HIS A 65 7.19 5.67 5.44
CA HIS A 65 6.84 4.78 4.34
C HIS A 65 7.35 3.37 4.57
N THR A 66 6.53 2.39 4.20
CA THR A 66 6.91 0.99 4.09
C THR A 66 7.59 0.77 2.74
N MET A 67 8.76 0.16 2.76
CA MET A 67 9.50 -0.23 1.56
C MET A 67 9.21 -1.69 1.24
N LEU A 68 8.54 -1.95 0.13
CA LEU A 68 8.33 -3.28 -0.43
C LEU A 68 9.43 -3.60 -1.43
N LYS A 69 10.12 -4.73 -1.25
CA LYS A 69 11.17 -5.21 -2.15
C LYS A 69 10.71 -6.49 -2.83
N PHE A 70 10.74 -6.48 -4.15
CA PHE A 70 10.34 -7.60 -5.00
C PHE A 70 11.58 -8.27 -5.61
N ASP A 71 11.41 -9.49 -6.11
CA ASP A 71 12.49 -10.21 -6.80
C ASP A 71 12.81 -9.59 -8.17
N THR A 72 11.78 -9.08 -8.87
CA THR A 72 11.94 -8.45 -10.18
C THR A 72 11.16 -7.14 -10.30
N THR A 73 11.56 -6.29 -11.24
CA THR A 73 10.88 -5.03 -11.57
C THR A 73 9.48 -5.28 -12.12
N GLU A 74 9.25 -6.37 -12.87
CA GLU A 74 7.93 -6.73 -13.37
C GLU A 74 6.97 -7.10 -12.24
N LEU A 75 7.45 -7.81 -11.21
CA LEU A 75 6.65 -8.14 -10.03
C LEU A 75 6.28 -6.89 -9.24
N ARG A 76 7.25 -5.98 -9.05
CA ARG A 76 7.01 -4.65 -8.47
C ARG A 76 5.94 -3.90 -9.25
N ASP A 77 6.05 -3.84 -10.58
CA ASP A 77 5.13 -3.07 -11.41
C ASP A 77 3.72 -3.66 -11.44
N ARG A 78 3.60 -4.99 -11.50
CA ARG A 78 2.31 -5.67 -11.39
C ARG A 78 1.67 -5.39 -10.04
N PHE A 79 2.43 -5.47 -8.95
CA PHE A 79 1.93 -5.13 -7.61
C PHE A 79 1.49 -3.67 -7.55
N ALA A 80 2.34 -2.73 -7.99
CA ALA A 80 2.05 -1.31 -7.97
C ALA A 80 0.77 -0.98 -8.74
N GLN A 81 0.61 -1.51 -9.95
CA GLN A 81 -0.62 -1.32 -10.75
C GLN A 81 -1.86 -1.85 -10.03
N HIS A 82 -1.79 -3.03 -9.41
CA HIS A 82 -2.93 -3.62 -8.73
C HIS A 82 -3.28 -2.87 -7.44
N PHE A 83 -2.26 -2.50 -6.66
CA PHE A 83 -2.42 -1.72 -5.44
C PHE A 83 -3.00 -0.33 -5.71
N GLU A 84 -2.45 0.40 -6.69
CA GLU A 84 -2.95 1.73 -7.07
C GLU A 84 -4.41 1.66 -7.57
N LYS A 85 -4.74 0.64 -8.36
CA LYS A 85 -6.12 0.42 -8.84
C LYS A 85 -7.08 0.10 -7.70
N LEU A 86 -6.65 -0.68 -6.72
CA LEU A 86 -7.47 -1.02 -5.56
C LEU A 86 -7.70 0.21 -4.68
N CYS A 87 -6.65 0.97 -4.38
CA CYS A 87 -6.75 2.21 -3.61
C CYS A 87 -7.68 3.23 -4.28
N THR A 88 -7.52 3.48 -5.59
CA THR A 88 -8.44 4.35 -6.34
C THR A 88 -9.87 3.81 -6.39
N GLY A 89 -10.03 2.49 -6.58
CA GLY A 89 -11.34 1.82 -6.59
C GLY A 89 -12.10 1.90 -5.26
N ASN A 90 -11.37 2.02 -4.15
CA ASN A 90 -11.93 2.23 -2.81
C ASN A 90 -12.07 3.73 -2.45
N GLY A 91 -11.85 4.64 -3.40
CA GLY A 91 -12.03 6.09 -3.20
C GLY A 91 -10.89 6.76 -2.42
N LEU A 92 -9.71 6.14 -2.35
CA LEU A 92 -8.54 6.75 -1.71
C LEU A 92 -7.86 7.76 -2.63
N SER A 93 -7.27 8.77 -2.02
CA SER A 93 -6.44 9.74 -2.71
C SER A 93 -5.02 9.17 -2.84
N LEU A 94 -4.55 8.97 -4.07
CA LEU A 94 -3.20 8.50 -4.37
C LEU A 94 -2.32 9.65 -4.85
N GLN A 95 -1.11 9.76 -4.29
CA GLN A 95 -0.10 10.74 -4.71
C GLN A 95 1.22 10.05 -5.01
N GLN A 96 1.84 10.42 -6.12
CA GLN A 96 3.20 9.95 -6.45
C GLN A 96 4.22 10.89 -5.83
N SER A 97 5.10 10.40 -4.95
CA SER A 97 5.98 11.29 -4.15
C SER A 97 7.35 10.71 -3.76
N PHE A 98 7.88 9.72 -4.48
CA PHE A 98 9.23 9.17 -4.22
C PHE A 98 10.08 9.00 -5.47
#